data_AF-B6XJT2-F1
#
_entry.id   AF-B6XJT2-F1
#
_cell.length_a   1.000
_cell.length_b   1.000
_cell.length_c   1.000
_cell.angle_alpha   90.00
_cell.angle_beta   90.00
_cell.angle_gamma   90.00
#
_symmetry.space_group_name_H-M   'P 1'
#
loop_
_entity.id
_entity.type
_entity.pdbx_description
1 polymer ?
#
loop_
_entity_poly.entity_id
_entity_poly.type
_entity_poly.pdbx_seq_one_letter_code
_entity_poly.pdbx_strand_id
1 'polypeptide(L)'
;MYFPISENTFLWGDGMWLDPLGDGYYMHTDAGYMRTILYGGIVNSILIISVYLVGFSFIYSFQGKKKFKLTIFFIATIYFISQIKGDFLLGSSINIKLFFILLSYFSLLNFHKNIFKLIKRE
;
A
#
# COMPACT_ATOMS: atom_id res chain seq x y z
N MET A 1 -5.59 17.51 -6.15
CA MET A 1 -6.39 18.43 -5.32
C MET A 1 -7.48 17.63 -4.59
N TYR A 2 -7.87 18.02 -3.38
CA TYR A 2 -9.05 17.45 -2.73
C TYR A 2 -10.24 18.38 -2.98
N PHE A 3 -11.38 17.80 -3.32
CA PHE A 3 -12.60 18.53 -3.65
C PHE A 3 -13.82 17.68 -3.29
N PRO A 4 -14.99 18.29 -3.07
CA PRO A 4 -16.21 17.55 -2.76
C PRO A 4 -16.64 16.69 -3.95
N ILE A 5 -17.08 15.47 -3.65
CA ILE A 5 -17.58 14.49 -4.63
C ILE A 5 -18.94 13.97 -4.15
N SER A 6 -19.67 13.31 -5.06
CA SER A 6 -20.95 12.68 -4.70
C SER A 6 -20.75 11.58 -3.66
N GLU A 7 -21.76 11.31 -2.84
CA GLU A 7 -21.71 10.22 -1.84
C GLU A 7 -21.47 8.86 -2.49
N ASN A 8 -22.06 8.64 -3.68
CA ASN A 8 -21.89 7.39 -4.42
C ASN A 8 -20.45 7.21 -4.89
N THR A 9 -19.85 8.26 -5.48
CA THR A 9 -18.42 8.28 -5.86
C THR A 9 -17.52 8.13 -4.64
N PHE A 10 -17.87 8.74 -3.51
CA PHE A 10 -17.08 8.60 -2.28
C PHE A 10 -17.10 7.16 -1.75
N LEU A 11 -18.25 6.48 -1.78
CA LEU A 11 -18.39 5.12 -1.26
C LEU A 11 -17.79 4.06 -2.19
N TRP A 12 -18.05 4.16 -3.49
CA TRP A 12 -17.75 3.11 -4.48
C TRP A 12 -16.73 3.50 -5.55
N GLY A 13 -16.48 4.79 -5.72
CA GLY A 13 -15.71 5.31 -6.84
C GLY A 13 -16.48 5.21 -8.16
N ASP A 14 -15.90 5.80 -9.19
CA ASP A 14 -16.43 5.82 -10.55
C ASP A 14 -15.71 4.81 -11.46
N GLY A 15 -14.74 4.04 -10.92
CA GLY A 15 -13.97 3.04 -11.69
C GLY A 15 -12.92 3.64 -12.62
N MET A 16 -12.72 4.95 -12.59
CA MET A 16 -11.86 5.67 -13.53
C MET A 16 -10.55 6.11 -12.88
N TRP A 17 -9.44 5.70 -13.50
CA TRP A 17 -8.10 6.08 -13.08
C TRP A 17 -7.53 7.25 -13.89
N LEU A 18 -7.82 7.23 -15.19
CA LEU A 18 -7.47 8.26 -16.17
C LEU A 18 -8.73 9.01 -16.58
N ASP A 19 -8.54 10.23 -17.05
CA ASP A 19 -9.66 11.01 -17.58
C ASP A 19 -10.18 10.35 -18.88
N PRO A 20 -11.50 10.09 -19.00
CA PRO A 20 -12.05 9.46 -20.19
C PRO A 20 -12.16 10.41 -21.40
N LEU A 21 -12.08 11.72 -21.19
CA LEU A 21 -12.30 12.75 -22.21
C LEU A 21 -11.03 13.50 -22.61
N GLY A 22 -9.88 13.19 -22.01
CA GLY A 22 -8.64 13.89 -22.29
C GLY A 22 -7.43 13.27 -21.62
N ASP A 23 -6.38 14.09 -21.46
CA ASP A 23 -5.11 13.65 -20.89
C ASP A 23 -5.07 13.84 -19.37
N GLY A 24 -4.45 12.87 -18.69
CA GLY A 24 -4.15 12.92 -17.27
C GLY A 24 -5.04 12.05 -16.39
N TYR A 25 -5.00 12.32 -15.09
CA TYR A 25 -5.77 11.56 -14.10
C TYR A 25 -7.24 11.96 -14.11
N TYR A 26 -8.10 11.02 -13.73
CA TYR A 26 -9.53 11.26 -13.63
C TYR A 26 -9.82 12.48 -12.71
N MET A 27 -10.64 13.41 -13.21
CA MET A 27 -10.93 14.70 -12.56
C MET A 27 -9.68 15.56 -12.28
N HIS A 28 -8.61 15.36 -13.05
CA HIS A 28 -7.34 16.09 -12.99
C HIS A 28 -6.76 16.26 -11.57
N THR A 29 -6.90 15.24 -10.72
CA THR A 29 -6.35 15.29 -9.36
C THR A 29 -4.97 14.64 -9.25
N ASP A 30 -4.03 15.36 -8.64
CA ASP A 30 -2.71 14.81 -8.31
C ASP A 30 -2.67 14.06 -6.97
N ALA A 31 -3.71 14.16 -6.14
CA ALA A 31 -3.69 13.60 -4.79
C ALA A 31 -3.93 12.08 -4.84
N GLY A 32 -2.98 11.27 -4.38
CA GLY A 32 -3.06 9.80 -4.47
C GLY A 32 -4.23 9.20 -3.71
N TYR A 33 -4.50 9.64 -2.48
CA TYR A 33 -5.70 9.20 -1.75
C TYR A 33 -6.99 9.57 -2.47
N MET A 34 -7.07 10.79 -3.01
CA MET A 34 -8.23 11.22 -3.78
C MET A 34 -8.44 10.32 -5.00
N ARG A 35 -7.37 9.99 -5.73
CA ARG A 35 -7.45 9.07 -6.89
C ARG A 35 -7.90 7.67 -6.51
N THR A 36 -7.45 7.18 -5.36
CA THR A 36 -7.85 5.85 -4.88
C THR A 36 -9.35 5.81 -4.55
N ILE A 37 -9.86 6.90 -3.95
CA ILE A 37 -11.29 7.08 -3.67
C ILE A 37 -12.09 7.27 -4.96
N LEU A 38 -11.64 8.11 -5.89
CA LEU A 38 -12.33 8.29 -7.16
C LEU A 38 -12.37 6.98 -7.98
N TYR A 39 -11.38 6.12 -7.83
CA TYR A 39 -11.31 4.86 -8.55
C TYR A 39 -12.22 3.78 -7.96
N GLY A 40 -12.14 3.52 -6.65
CA GLY A 40 -12.87 2.40 -6.02
C GLY A 40 -13.56 2.76 -4.71
N GLY A 41 -13.68 4.06 -4.41
CA GLY A 41 -14.30 4.56 -3.22
C GLY A 41 -13.46 4.38 -1.96
N ILE A 42 -14.07 4.76 -0.84
CA ILE A 42 -13.46 4.65 0.48
C ILE A 42 -13.27 3.18 0.88
N VAL A 43 -14.17 2.28 0.46
CA VAL A 43 -14.08 0.84 0.77
C VAL A 43 -12.81 0.24 0.15
N ASN A 44 -12.58 0.48 -1.14
CA ASN A 44 -11.35 0.05 -1.81
C ASN A 44 -10.11 0.72 -1.22
N SER A 45 -10.20 2.03 -0.91
CA SER A 45 -9.10 2.77 -0.29
C SER A 45 -8.67 2.17 1.04
N ILE A 46 -9.64 1.80 1.90
CA ILE A 46 -9.37 1.11 3.18
C ILE A 46 -8.75 -0.26 2.93
N LEU A 47 -9.23 -1.03 1.95
CA LEU A 47 -8.66 -2.33 1.60
C LEU A 47 -7.19 -2.21 1.22
N ILE A 48 -6.86 -1.27 0.33
CA ILE A 48 -5.49 -1.03 -0.13
C ILE A 48 -4.60 -0.62 1.05
N ILE A 49 -5.03 0.36 1.84
CA ILE A 49 -4.28 0.80 3.02
C ILE A 49 -4.07 -0.38 3.98
N SER A 50 -5.08 -1.23 4.18
CA SER A 50 -5.01 -2.40 5.05
C SER A 50 -3.98 -3.42 4.55
N VAL A 51 -3.90 -3.69 3.25
CA VAL A 51 -2.87 -4.58 2.67
C VAL A 51 -1.47 -4.08 2.99
N TYR A 52 -1.20 -2.79 2.79
CA TYR A 52 0.09 -2.19 3.10
C TYR A 52 0.39 -2.20 4.60
N LEU A 53 -0.57 -1.83 5.44
CA LEU A 53 -0.43 -1.85 6.90
C LEU A 53 -0.12 -3.26 7.41
N VAL A 54 -0.92 -4.26 7.01
CA VAL A 54 -0.72 -5.66 7.41
C VAL A 54 0.63 -6.17 6.93
N GLY A 55 1.02 -5.90 5.69
CA GLY A 55 2.32 -6.32 5.17
C GLY A 55 3.50 -5.67 5.89
N PHE A 56 3.45 -4.36 6.15
CA PHE A 56 4.48 -3.68 6.94
C PHE A 56 4.49 -4.16 8.39
N SER A 57 3.33 -4.40 9.01
CA SER A 57 3.25 -4.99 10.36
C SER A 57 3.85 -6.38 10.41
N PHE A 58 3.60 -7.21 9.40
CA PHE A 58 4.21 -8.53 9.27
C PHE A 58 5.73 -8.42 9.18
N ILE A 59 6.26 -7.58 8.29
CA ILE A 59 7.72 -7.36 8.14
C ILE A 59 8.32 -6.82 9.44
N TYR A 60 7.66 -5.87 10.09
CA TYR A 60 8.10 -5.27 11.36
C TYR A 60 8.14 -6.29 12.51
N SER A 61 7.23 -7.26 12.51
CA SER A 61 7.16 -8.32 13.52
C SER A 61 8.35 -9.28 13.46
N PHE A 62 9.05 -9.34 12.32
CA PHE A 62 10.20 -10.20 12.17
C PHE A 62 11.29 -9.87 13.19
N GLN A 63 11.88 -10.90 13.79
CA GLN A 63 12.93 -10.75 14.79
C GLN A 63 14.15 -10.06 14.17
N GLY A 64 14.39 -8.81 14.55
CA GLY A 64 15.46 -7.96 14.03
C GLY A 64 15.89 -6.90 15.04
N LYS A 65 17.05 -6.27 14.77
CA LYS A 65 17.60 -5.20 15.61
C LYS A 65 16.64 -4.01 15.66
N LYS A 66 16.66 -3.22 16.74
CA LYS A 66 15.87 -1.98 16.89
C LYS A 66 15.99 -1.06 15.66
N LYS A 67 17.19 -0.93 15.10
CA LYS A 67 17.46 -0.16 13.88
C LYS A 67 16.64 -0.65 12.68
N PHE A 68 16.53 -1.96 12.46
CA PHE A 68 15.72 -2.53 11.38
C PHE A 68 14.23 -2.17 11.53
N LYS A 69 13.68 -2.36 12.74
CA LYS A 69 12.29 -1.98 13.04
C LYS A 69 12.01 -0.50 12.77
N LEU A 70 12.94 0.36 13.18
CA LEU A 70 12.86 1.80 12.92
C LEU A 70 12.91 2.11 11.43
N THR A 71 13.77 1.44 10.66
CA THR A 71 13.83 1.57 9.19
C THR A 71 12.51 1.17 8.53
N ILE A 72 11.91 0.03 8.91
CA ILE A 72 10.63 -0.40 8.36
C ILE A 72 9.51 0.60 8.68
N PHE A 73 9.49 1.12 9.91
CA PHE A 73 8.54 2.16 10.30
C PHE A 73 8.66 3.43 9.43
N PHE A 74 9.89 3.91 9.19
CA PHE A 74 10.12 5.06 8.33
C PHE A 74 9.74 4.80 6.87
N ILE A 75 10.06 3.61 6.33
CA ILE A 75 9.65 3.23 4.97
C ILE A 75 8.13 3.24 4.86
N ALA A 76 7.42 2.60 5.80
CA ALA A 76 5.95 2.60 5.82
C ALA A 76 5.39 4.04 5.88
N THR A 77 5.98 4.88 6.73
CA THR A 77 5.58 6.30 6.87
C THR A 77 5.76 7.06 5.56
N ILE A 78 6.88 6.87 4.86
CA ILE A 78 7.14 7.49 3.55
C ILE A 78 6.09 7.06 2.54
N TYR A 79 5.72 5.78 2.48
CA TYR A 79 4.67 5.30 1.56
C TYR A 79 3.35 6.06 1.76
N PHE A 80 2.89 6.19 3.02
CA PHE A 80 1.61 6.84 3.32
C PHE A 80 1.65 8.36 3.21
N ILE A 81 2.77 9.01 3.54
CA ILE A 81 2.93 10.46 3.35
C ILE A 81 3.02 10.80 1.87
N SER A 82 3.79 10.03 1.09
CA SER A 82 3.91 10.24 -0.35
C SER A 82 2.56 10.09 -1.06
N GLN A 83 1.67 9.22 -0.57
CA GLN A 83 0.31 9.06 -1.10
C GLN A 83 -0.57 10.32 -0.99
N ILE A 84 -0.25 11.26 -0.07
CA ILE A 84 -0.99 12.51 0.07
C ILE A 84 -0.87 13.37 -1.20
N LYS A 85 0.32 13.39 -1.81
CA LYS A 85 0.67 14.29 -2.92
C LYS A 85 0.80 13.59 -4.26
N GLY A 86 1.03 12.29 -4.28
CA GLY A 86 1.17 11.51 -5.51
C GLY A 86 0.64 10.11 -5.33
N ASP A 87 0.59 9.37 -6.42
CA ASP A 87 0.01 8.02 -6.43
C ASP A 87 1.10 6.96 -6.25
N PHE A 88 1.43 6.76 -4.98
CA PHE A 88 2.53 5.93 -4.52
C PHE A 88 2.13 4.47 -4.29
N LEU A 89 0.89 4.24 -3.84
CA LEU A 89 0.39 2.91 -3.47
C LEU A 89 -0.11 2.09 -4.67
N LEU A 90 -0.69 2.71 -5.70
CA LEU A 90 -1.24 2.01 -6.87
C LEU A 90 -0.65 2.46 -8.21
N GLY A 91 -0.36 3.75 -8.39
CA GLY A 91 0.17 4.26 -9.66
C GLY A 91 1.65 4.03 -9.86
N SER A 92 2.40 3.96 -8.76
CA SER A 92 3.84 3.74 -8.83
C SER A 92 4.16 2.25 -8.93
N SER A 93 4.26 1.77 -10.17
CA SER A 93 4.61 0.38 -10.48
C SER A 93 5.90 -0.10 -9.79
N ILE A 94 6.87 0.80 -9.55
CA ILE A 94 8.13 0.42 -8.88
C ILE A 94 7.93 0.21 -7.38
N ASN A 95 7.15 1.06 -6.72
CA ASN A 95 6.94 0.99 -5.27
C ASN A 95 6.15 -0.26 -4.89
N ILE A 96 5.13 -0.59 -5.68
CA ILE A 96 4.35 -1.83 -5.50
C ILE A 96 5.27 -3.04 -5.55
N LYS A 97 6.12 -3.12 -6.59
CA LYS A 97 7.08 -4.22 -6.75
C LYS A 97 8.07 -4.28 -5.57
N LEU A 98 8.61 -3.15 -5.14
CA LEU A 98 9.53 -3.10 -4.00
C LEU A 98 8.87 -3.60 -2.71
N PHE A 99 7.64 -3.19 -2.44
CA PHE A 99 6.88 -3.68 -1.30
C PHE A 99 6.67 -5.20 -1.35
N PHE A 100 6.24 -5.75 -2.49
CA PHE A 100 6.01 -7.19 -2.64
C PHE A 100 7.31 -8.02 -2.62
N ILE A 101 8.42 -7.48 -3.12
CA ILE A 101 9.74 -8.11 -2.98
C ILE A 101 10.14 -8.20 -1.50
N LEU A 102 9.97 -7.10 -0.76
CA LEU A 102 10.27 -7.09 0.68
C LEU A 102 9.37 -8.08 1.43
N LEU A 103 8.07 -8.06 1.15
CA LEU A 103 7.09 -8.94 1.78
C LEU A 103 7.38 -10.42 1.50
N SER A 104 7.66 -10.77 0.24
CA SER A 104 7.97 -12.15 -0.15
C SER A 104 9.27 -12.65 0.48
N TYR A 105 10.32 -11.82 0.51
CA TYR A 105 11.58 -12.14 1.18
C TYR A 105 11.38 -12.52 2.65
N PHE A 106 10.67 -11.68 3.43
CA PHE A 106 10.43 -11.96 4.83
C PHE A 106 9.47 -13.15 5.05
N SER A 107 8.53 -13.36 4.13
CA SER A 107 7.64 -14.52 4.16
C SER A 107 8.41 -15.83 4.00
N LEU A 108 9.34 -15.89 3.04
CA LEU A 108 10.22 -17.04 2.83
C LEU A 108 11.12 -17.30 4.05
N LEU A 109 11.71 -16.25 4.63
CA LEU A 109 12.51 -16.40 5.85
C LEU A 109 11.70 -16.94 7.04
N ASN A 110 10.46 -16.48 7.21
CA ASN A 110 9.58 -16.96 8.26
C ASN A 110 9.21 -18.44 8.05
N PHE A 111 8.92 -18.82 6.79
CA PHE A 111 8.66 -20.20 6.40
C PHE A 111 9.85 -21.12 6.71
N HIS A 112 11.06 -20.73 6.30
CA HIS A 112 12.28 -21.50 6.59
C HIS A 112 12.52 -21.67 8.10
N LYS A 113 12.35 -20.60 8.90
CA LYS A 113 12.47 -20.69 10.37
C LYS A 113 11.48 -21.70 10.97
N ASN A 114 10.25 -21.74 10.47
CA ASN A 114 9.24 -22.67 10.94
C ASN A 114 9.57 -24.13 10.59
N ILE A 115 10.07 -24.40 9.38
CA ILE A 115 10.54 -25.74 8.97
C ILE A 115 11.67 -26.22 9.90
N PHE A 116 12.69 -25.40 10.11
CA PHE A 116 13.82 -25.78 10.97
C PHE A 116 13.38 -26.07 12.42
N LYS A 117 12.38 -25.34 12.92
CA LYS A 117 11.82 -25.57 14.26
C LYS A 117 11.04 -26.90 14.35
N LEU A 118 10.43 -27.34 13.26
CA LEU A 118 9.74 -28.63 13.19
C LEU A 118 10.75 -29.79 13.19
N ILE A 119 11.76 -29.75 12.32
CA ILE A 119 12.77 -30.81 12.20
C ILE A 119 13.54 -31.01 13.52
N LYS A 120 13.82 -29.94 14.26
CA LYS A 120 14.59 -30.02 15.52
C LYS A 120 13.78 -30.50 16.73
N ARG A 121 12.47 -30.73 16.58
CA ARG A 121 11.58 -31.24 17.62
C ARG A 121 11.34 -32.75 17.52
N GLU A 122 11.71 -33.36 16.41
CA GLU A 122 11.79 -34.81 16.20
C GLU A 122 13.19 -35.33 16.57
#